data_AF-A0A849XUU6-F1
#
_entry.id   AF-A0A849XUU6-F1
#
_cell.length_a   1.000
_cell.length_b   1.000
_cell.length_c   1.000
_cell.angle_alpha   90.00
_cell.angle_beta   90.00
_cell.angle_gamma   90.00
#
_symmetry.space_group_name_H-M   'P 1'
#
loop_
_entity.id
_entity.type
_entity.pdbx_description
1 polymer ?
#
loop_
_entity_poly.entity_id
_entity_poly.type
_entity_poly.pdbx_seq_one_letter_code
_entity_poly.pdbx_strand_id
1 'polypeptide(L)' 'MPEEKQRKSMRTSELDKMINKLQSLERVDGTSEYYKNNAIAYLSDLANHLDRIGVKTIKMRPEAATSSGAHNKKLN' A
#
# COMPACT_ATOMS: atom_id res chain seq x y z
N MET A 1 -17.73 -25.78 -11.58
CA MET A 1 -16.47 -25.26 -11.00
C MET A 1 -16.57 -23.75 -11.03
N PRO A 2 -16.65 -23.02 -9.89
CA PRO A 2 -16.69 -21.57 -9.95
C PRO A 2 -15.31 -21.07 -10.36
N GLU A 3 -15.27 -20.20 -11.36
CA GLU A 3 -14.06 -19.56 -11.87
C GLU A 3 -13.27 -18.95 -10.71
N GLU A 4 -12.06 -19.45 -10.46
CA GLU A 4 -11.09 -18.74 -9.64
C GLU A 4 -10.79 -17.41 -10.32
N LYS A 5 -11.56 -16.37 -9.96
CA LYS A 5 -11.29 -14.99 -10.33
C LYS A 5 -9.80 -14.74 -10.07
N GLN A 6 -9.00 -14.62 -11.13
CA GLN A 6 -7.55 -14.57 -11.04
C GLN A 6 -7.15 -13.56 -9.97
N ARG A 7 -6.58 -14.06 -8.86
CA ARG A 7 -6.17 -13.19 -7.76
C ARG A 7 -4.98 -12.39 -8.26
N LYS A 8 -5.15 -11.06 -8.39
CA LYS A 8 -4.05 -10.15 -8.74
C LYS A 8 -2.90 -10.38 -7.75
N SER A 9 -1.69 -10.48 -8.26
CA SER A 9 -0.47 -10.59 -7.45
C SER A 9 0.42 -9.39 -7.71
N MET A 10 1.23 -9.02 -6.72
CA MET A 10 2.13 -7.88 -6.79
C MET A 10 3.53 -8.33 -6.38
N ARG A 11 4.56 -7.95 -7.14
CA ARG A 11 5.95 -8.16 -6.73
C ARG A 11 6.31 -7.19 -5.61
N THR A 12 7.13 -7.64 -4.67
CA THR A 12 7.56 -6.77 -3.55
C THR A 12 8.38 -5.57 -4.02
N SER A 13 9.07 -5.68 -5.17
CA SER A 13 9.74 -4.56 -5.84
C SER A 13 8.82 -3.41 -6.26
N GLU A 14 7.50 -3.61 -6.30
CA GLU A 14 6.55 -2.51 -6.51
C GLU A 14 6.49 -1.57 -5.29
N LEU A 15 6.80 -2.05 -4.09
CA LEU A 15 6.89 -1.22 -2.88
C LEU A 15 8.02 -0.19 -3.02
N ASP A 16 9.17 -0.59 -3.56
CA ASP A 16 10.29 0.32 -3.82
C ASP A 16 9.92 1.41 -4.82
N LYS A 17 9.16 1.07 -5.87
CA LYS A 17 8.65 2.06 -6.83
C LYS A 17 7.70 3.05 -6.17
N MET A 18 6.83 2.59 -5.26
CA MET A 18 5.93 3.46 -4.52
C MET A 18 6.71 4.39 -3.58
N ILE A 19 7.72 3.88 -2.88
CA ILE A 19 8.61 4.67 -2.02
C ILE A 19 9.31 5.76 -2.84
N ASN A 20 9.95 5.38 -3.96
CA ASN A 20 10.65 6.33 -4.84
C ASN A 20 9.71 7.41 -5.38
N LYS A 21 8.49 7.02 -5.77
CA LYS A 21 7.47 7.98 -6.21
C LYS A 21 7.13 8.97 -5.10
N LEU A 22 6.88 8.50 -3.87
CA LEU A 22 6.58 9.36 -2.73
C LEU A 22 7.75 10.29 -2.38
N GLN A 23 8.99 9.81 -2.45
CA GLN A 23 10.19 10.61 -2.22
C GLN A 23 10.38 11.71 -3.26
N SER A 24 9.97 11.49 -4.51
CA SER A 24 10.04 12.48 -5.58
C SER A 24 8.97 13.58 -5.53
N LEU A 25 7.96 13.45 -4.66
CA LEU A 25 6.91 14.46 -4.54
C LEU A 25 7.42 15.69 -3.79
N GLU A 26 7.16 16.86 -4.38
CA GLU A 26 7.38 18.14 -3.72
C GLU A 26 6.52 18.28 -2.46
N ARG A 27 7.03 19.05 -1.50
CA ARG A 27 6.31 19.37 -0.27
C ARG A 27 5.15 20.32 -0.59
N VAL A 28 3.94 19.96 -0.14
CA VAL A 28 2.74 20.82 -0.29
C VAL A 28 2.47 21.59 1.01
N ASP A 29 2.29 20.89 2.12
CA ASP A 29 2.12 21.48 3.46
C ASP A 29 2.67 20.55 4.56
N GLY A 30 2.57 20.93 5.83
CA GLY A 30 3.09 20.09 6.93
C GLY A 30 2.30 18.79 7.15
N THR A 31 0.99 18.80 6.88
CA THR A 31 0.10 17.66 7.12
C THR A 31 0.29 16.56 6.07
N SER A 32 0.30 16.96 4.79
CA SER A 32 0.62 16.10 3.65
C SER A 32 2.03 15.53 3.77
N GLU A 33 3.01 16.34 4.20
CA GLU A 33 4.37 15.87 4.43
C GLU A 33 4.43 14.82 5.55
N TYR A 34 3.71 15.04 6.65
CA TYR A 34 3.58 14.06 7.72
C TYR A 34 3.02 12.73 7.21
N TYR A 35 1.92 12.74 6.45
CA TYR A 35 1.34 11.51 5.90
C TYR A 35 2.24 10.84 4.86
N LYS A 36 2.93 11.62 4.03
CA LYS A 36 3.92 11.13 3.05
C LYS A 36 5.04 10.36 3.74
N ASN A 37 5.62 10.93 4.80
CA ASN A 37 6.71 10.32 5.55
C ASN A 37 6.27 9.04 6.28
N ASN A 38 5.05 9.03 6.84
CA ASN A 38 4.48 7.82 7.43
C ASN A 38 4.25 6.72 6.38
N ALA A 39 3.71 7.07 5.21
CA ALA A 39 3.50 6.12 4.13
C ALA A 39 4.83 5.49 3.67
N ILE A 40 5.89 6.28 3.53
CA ILE A 40 7.23 5.78 3.22
C ILE A 40 7.70 4.80 4.31
N ALA A 41 7.61 5.18 5.59
CA ALA A 41 8.04 4.32 6.70
C ALA A 41 7.34 2.95 6.70
N TYR A 42 6.00 2.92 6.57
CA TYR A 42 5.25 1.67 6.53
C TYR A 42 5.56 0.81 5.31
N LEU A 43 5.76 1.42 4.14
CA LEU A 43 6.15 0.69 2.92
C LEU A 43 7.55 0.10 3.07
N SER A 44 8.49 0.84 3.65
CA SER A 44 9.85 0.36 3.92
C SER A 44 9.86 -0.79 4.92
N ASP A 45 9.11 -0.68 6.03
CA ASP A 45 8.99 -1.77 7.01
C ASP A 45 8.41 -3.04 6.40
N LEU A 46 7.38 -2.89 5.54
CA LEU A 46 6.81 -4.02 4.81
C LEU A 46 7.81 -4.65 3.83
N ALA A 47 8.49 -3.84 3.02
CA ALA A 47 9.49 -4.32 2.07
C ALA A 47 10.61 -5.08 2.79
N ASN A 48 11.15 -4.49 3.87
CA ASN A 48 12.17 -5.11 4.71
C ASN A 48 11.70 -6.42 5.34
N HIS A 49 10.48 -6.46 5.85
CA HIS A 49 9.94 -7.69 6.44
C HIS A 49 9.80 -8.80 5.39
N LEU A 50 9.25 -8.47 4.22
CA LEU A 50 9.06 -9.44 3.13
C LEU A 50 10.39 -9.97 2.59
N ASP A 51 11.40 -9.10 2.46
CA ASP A 51 12.75 -9.49 2.06
C ASP A 51 13.39 -10.44 3.09
N ARG A 52 13.28 -10.11 4.39
CA ARG A 52 13.78 -10.96 5.49
C ARG A 52 13.20 -12.37 5.47
N ILE A 53 11.95 -12.54 5.07
CA ILE A 53 11.29 -13.86 4.97
C ILE A 53 11.36 -14.47 3.56
N GLY A 54 12.08 -13.85 2.62
CA GLY A 54 12.28 -14.35 1.26
C GLY A 54 11.05 -14.29 0.35
N VAL A 55 10.04 -13.49 0.68
CA VAL A 55 8.81 -13.35 -0.11
C VAL A 55 9.01 -12.31 -1.21
N LYS A 56 8.86 -12.74 -2.47
CA LYS A 56 9.03 -11.88 -3.66
C LYS A 56 7.72 -11.43 -4.30
N THR A 57 6.61 -12.05 -3.92
CA THR A 57 5.28 -11.79 -4.49
C THR A 57 4.21 -11.93 -3.41
N ILE A 58 3.30 -10.96 -3.32
CA ILE A 58 2.15 -10.99 -2.40
C ILE A 58 0.84 -11.08 -3.19
N LYS A 59 -0.15 -11.80 -2.66
CA LYS A 59 -1.50 -11.90 -3.25
C LYS A 59 -2.30 -10.66 -2.84
N MET A 60 -2.82 -9.93 -3.82
CA MET A 60 -3.74 -8.83 -3.54
C MET A 60 -5.13 -9.36 -3.24
N ARG A 61 -5.79 -8.73 -2.28
CA ARG A 61 -7.21 -9.00 -2.02
C ARG A 61 -8.03 -8.43 -3.18
N PRO A 62 -9.04 -9.15 -3.70
CA PRO A 62 -9.96 -8.60 -4.69
C PRO A 62 -10.66 -7.35 -4.17
N GLU A 63 -10.81 -6.35 -5.03
CA GLU A 63 -11.38 -5.02 -4.72
C GLU A 63 -12.81 -5.09 -4.14
N ALA A 64 -13.55 -6.20 -4.34
CA ALA A 64 -14.89 -6.41 -3.79
C ALA A 64 -14.95 -6.61 -2.25
N ALA A 65 -13.80 -6.69 -1.57
CA ALA A 65 -13.74 -6.97 -0.14
C ALA A 65 -13.47 -5.74 0.74
N THR A 66 -13.39 -4.53 0.18
CA THR A 66 -13.51 -3.30 0.95
C THR A 66 -14.98 -2.90 1.00
N SER A 67 -15.64 -3.29 2.09
CA SER A 67 -16.92 -2.72 2.50
C SER A 67 -16.93 -1.21 2.24
N SER A 68 -17.94 -0.75 1.52
CA SER A 68 -18.30 0.64 1.25
C SER A 68 -18.64 1.46 2.51
N GLY A 69 -18.20 1.04 3.71
CA GLY A 69 -18.70 1.53 5.00
C GLY A 69 -17.77 2.38 5.86
N ALA A 70 -16.53 2.70 5.44
CA ALA A 70 -15.53 3.26 6.36
C ALA A 70 -15.14 4.74 6.16
N HIS A 71 -15.87 5.52 5.36
CA HIS A 71 -15.60 6.96 5.23
C HIS A 71 -16.88 7.81 5.22
N ASN A 72 -17.64 7.79 6.32
CA ASN A 72 -18.47 8.94 6.66
C ASN A 72 -18.72 9.01 8.17
N LYS A 73 -17.67 9.29 8.96
CA LYS A 73 -17.89 9.83 10.31
C LYS A 73 -17.88 11.35 10.14
N LYS A 74 -19.05 11.93 9.85
CA LYS A 74 -19.27 13.36 10.07
C LYS A 74 -18.91 13.62 11.54
N LEU A 75 -17.84 14.36 11.79
CA LEU A 75 -17.67 15.03 13.07
C LEU A 75 -18.75 16.13 13.08
N ASN A 76 -19.71 15.91 13.97
CA ASN A 76 -20.67 16.89 14.44
C ASN A 76 -19.99 17.87 15.41
#